data_AF-A0A816M0D0-F1
#
_entry.id   AF-A0A816M0D0-F1
#
_cell.length_a   1.000
_cell.length_b   1.000
_cell.length_c   1.000
_cell.angle_alpha   90.00
_cell.angle_beta   90.00
_cell.angle_gamma   90.00
#
_symmetry.space_group_name_H-M   'P 1'
#
loop_
_entity.id
_entity.type
_entity.pdbx_description
1 polymer ?
#
loop_
_entity_poly.entity_id
_entity_poly.type
_entity_poly.pdbx_seq_one_letter_code
_entity_poly.pdbx_strand_id
1 'polypeptide(L)'
;MSSSSSVCSMKGCKKSVTCLCHHCQKNVCSKHFNEHQSQVNDELIPMADRLNELKMKIQTNEQTGPLAMLQIWRNKKYHEIDEEYNLRLENLKKNISKYNEQISETISNIKELIDEGDASIDQVKQIERKIETLTDEVNNFMSSESTITQRESNLLGTVINMGSIQYLVKAKIKCNAKDLYGLESTRALTGYNGLCPECGKAHVLFEKYRGFYALCNTLHARIHSENGKES
;
A
#
# COMPACT_ATOMS: atom_id res chain seq x y z
N MET A 1 51.17 39.75 -55.45
CA MET A 1 50.43 39.21 -54.28
C MET A 1 48.95 39.44 -54.54
N SER A 2 48.23 38.43 -55.00
CA SER A 2 46.81 38.54 -55.35
C SER A 2 45.98 38.28 -54.10
N SER A 3 45.47 39.35 -53.48
CA SER A 3 44.57 39.24 -52.33
C SER A 3 43.21 38.68 -52.79
N SER A 4 43.01 37.37 -52.64
CA SER A 4 41.70 36.74 -52.83
C SER A 4 40.77 37.18 -51.70
N SER A 5 39.96 38.22 -51.96
CA SER A 5 38.87 38.62 -51.07
C SER A 5 37.88 37.47 -50.97
N SER A 6 37.86 36.77 -49.83
CA SER A 6 36.90 35.70 -49.58
C SER A 6 35.51 36.30 -49.44
N VAL A 7 34.63 35.97 -50.37
CA VAL A 7 33.22 36.39 -50.39
C VAL A 7 32.39 35.46 -49.53
N CYS A 8 31.36 36.00 -48.87
CA CYS A 8 30.40 35.25 -48.07
C CYS A 8 29.85 34.03 -48.82
N SER A 9 29.83 32.86 -48.17
CA SER A 9 29.40 31.58 -48.76
C SER A 9 27.89 31.47 -49.01
N MET A 10 27.10 32.49 -48.66
CA MET A 10 25.66 32.52 -48.91
C MET A 10 25.37 32.88 -50.37
N LYS A 11 24.49 32.10 -51.02
CA LYS A 11 24.15 32.25 -52.44
C LYS A 11 23.68 33.67 -52.74
N GLY A 12 24.34 34.35 -53.68
CA GLY A 12 24.01 35.71 -54.09
C GLY A 12 24.58 36.83 -53.19
N CYS A 13 25.32 36.50 -52.13
CA CYS A 13 25.98 37.50 -51.30
C CYS A 13 27.33 37.91 -51.90
N LYS A 14 27.56 39.22 -52.08
CA LYS A 14 28.86 39.77 -52.54
C LYS A 14 29.68 40.42 -51.42
N LYS A 15 29.20 40.38 -50.17
CA LYS A 15 29.91 40.97 -49.02
C LYS A 15 31.13 40.11 -48.66
N SER A 16 32.17 40.76 -48.14
CA SER A 16 33.33 40.06 -47.57
C SER A 16 32.92 39.18 -46.40
N VAL A 17 33.62 38.06 -46.24
CA VAL A 17 33.54 37.22 -45.04
C VAL A 17 34.00 38.03 -43.84
N THR A 18 33.26 37.93 -42.75
CA THR A 18 33.61 38.56 -41.47
C THR A 18 33.78 37.55 -40.35
N CYS A 19 33.16 36.37 -40.46
CA CYS A 19 33.25 35.32 -39.46
C CYS A 19 32.96 33.93 -40.05
N LEU A 20 33.42 32.89 -39.34
CA LEU A 20 33.04 31.49 -39.58
C LEU A 20 31.85 31.15 -38.68
N CYS A 21 30.74 30.71 -39.28
CA CYS A 21 29.65 30.11 -38.52
C CYS A 21 30.03 28.66 -38.18
N HIS A 22 30.30 28.37 -36.90
CA HIS A 22 30.66 27.03 -36.44
C HIS A 22 29.48 26.03 -36.48
N HIS A 23 28.24 26.53 -36.44
CA HIS A 23 27.05 25.68 -36.60
C HIS A 23 26.95 25.13 -38.04
N CYS A 24 27.14 25.99 -39.05
CA CYS A 24 27.05 25.59 -40.46
C CYS A 24 28.40 25.21 -41.10
N GLN A 25 29.52 25.43 -40.40
CA GLN A 25 30.89 25.35 -40.94
C GLN A 25 31.09 26.17 -42.22
N LYS A 26 30.50 27.38 -42.28
CA LYS A 26 30.51 28.27 -43.45
C LYS A 26 31.03 29.67 -43.12
N ASN A 27 31.84 30.21 -44.02
CA ASN A 27 32.35 31.59 -43.93
C ASN A 27 31.26 32.58 -44.36
N VAL A 28 30.77 33.40 -43.44
CA VAL A 28 29.62 34.28 -43.65
C VAL A 28 29.95 35.73 -43.31
N CYS A 29 29.16 36.66 -43.85
CA CYS A 29 29.20 38.07 -43.45
C CYS A 29 28.32 38.28 -42.20
N SER A 30 28.56 39.36 -41.44
CA SER A 30 27.88 39.61 -40.17
C SER A 30 26.36 39.63 -40.28
N LYS A 31 25.83 40.11 -41.43
CA LYS A 31 24.39 40.13 -41.69
C LYS A 31 23.80 38.71 -41.66
N HIS A 32 24.35 37.80 -42.46
CA HIS A 32 23.84 36.43 -42.54
C HIS A 32 24.14 35.62 -41.29
N PHE A 33 25.23 35.93 -40.58
CA PHE A 33 25.49 35.34 -39.25
C PHE A 33 24.39 35.73 -38.24
N ASN A 34 24.06 37.02 -38.17
CA ASN A 34 23.03 37.52 -37.26
C ASN A 34 21.62 37.04 -37.63
N GLU A 35 21.30 36.97 -38.92
CA GLU A 35 20.03 36.40 -39.40
C GLU A 35 19.91 34.91 -39.04
N HIS A 36 20.99 34.13 -39.23
CA HIS A 36 21.02 32.73 -38.84
C HIS A 36 20.91 32.56 -37.32
N GLN A 37 21.61 33.38 -36.53
CA GLN A 37 21.51 33.36 -35.08
C GLN A 37 20.10 33.72 -34.60
N SER A 38 19.44 34.69 -35.26
CA SER A 38 18.04 35.01 -34.99
C SER A 38 17.15 33.82 -35.28
N GLN A 39 17.28 33.18 -36.45
CA GLN A 39 16.48 32.00 -36.81
C GLN A 39 16.64 30.85 -35.81
N VAL A 40 17.88 30.56 -35.38
CA VAL A 40 18.16 29.54 -34.37
C VAL A 40 17.53 29.91 -33.01
N ASN A 41 17.59 31.19 -32.62
CA ASN A 41 16.96 31.66 -31.39
C ASN A 41 15.42 31.64 -31.47
N ASP A 42 14.86 31.95 -32.63
CA ASP A 42 13.42 31.94 -32.88
C ASP A 42 12.84 30.52 -32.76
N GLU A 43 13.64 29.48 -33.01
CA GLU A 43 13.26 28.08 -32.76
C GLU A 43 13.17 27.72 -31.27
N LEU A 44 13.84 28.47 -30.37
CA LEU A 44 13.81 28.19 -28.93
C LEU A 44 12.45 28.56 -28.30
N ILE A 45 11.76 29.56 -28.84
CA ILE A 45 10.46 30.03 -28.34
C ILE A 45 9.39 28.92 -28.38
N PRO A 46 9.09 28.29 -29.54
CA PRO A 46 8.11 27.20 -29.58
C PRO A 46 8.55 25.97 -28.78
N MET A 47 9.86 25.76 -28.57
CA MET A 47 10.34 24.70 -27.68
C MET A 47 10.01 25.01 -26.20
N ALA A 48 10.21 26.25 -25.77
CA ALA A 48 9.84 26.69 -24.42
C ALA A 48 8.33 26.58 -24.18
N ASP A 49 7.51 26.96 -25.16
CA ASP A 49 6.05 26.84 -25.08
C ASP A 49 5.60 25.39 -24.94
N ARG A 50 6.19 24.47 -25.72
CA ARG A 50 5.92 23.02 -25.60
C ARG A 50 6.32 22.48 -24.24
N LEU A 51 7.46 22.92 -23.69
CA LEU A 51 7.89 22.52 -22.34
C LEU A 51 6.92 23.03 -21.27
N ASN A 52 6.45 24.28 -21.40
CA ASN A 52 5.47 24.86 -20.49
C ASN A 52 4.12 24.12 -20.56
N GLU A 53 3.66 23.75 -21.77
CA GLU A 53 2.44 22.95 -21.92
C GLU A 53 2.57 21.57 -21.27
N LEU A 54 3.71 20.89 -21.45
CA LEU A 54 4.00 19.62 -20.79
C LEU A 54 4.01 19.76 -19.27
N LYS A 55 4.62 20.83 -18.75
CA LYS A 55 4.64 21.14 -17.31
C LYS A 55 3.22 21.33 -16.77
N MET A 56 2.37 22.09 -17.46
CA MET A 56 0.98 22.30 -17.06
C MET A 56 0.19 20.99 -17.06
N LYS A 57 0.36 20.14 -18.09
CA LYS A 57 -0.27 18.82 -18.13
C LYS A 57 0.12 17.94 -16.94
N ILE A 58 1.40 17.93 -16.57
CA ILE A 58 1.88 17.18 -15.39
C ILE A 58 1.25 17.71 -14.10
N GLN A 59 1.22 19.04 -13.92
CA GLN A 59 0.64 19.66 -12.72
C GLN A 59 -0.87 19.39 -12.60
N THR A 60 -1.63 19.48 -13.69
CA THR A 60 -3.05 19.12 -13.68
C THR A 60 -3.24 17.64 -13.35
N ASN A 61 -2.36 16.77 -13.85
CA ASN A 61 -2.39 15.33 -13.60
C ASN A 61 -2.13 14.96 -12.11
N GLU A 62 -1.38 15.78 -11.37
CA GLU A 62 -1.24 15.61 -9.91
C GLU A 62 -2.56 15.85 -9.16
N GLN A 63 -3.39 16.79 -9.64
CA GLN A 63 -4.61 17.21 -8.96
C GLN A 63 -5.85 16.40 -9.37
N THR A 64 -5.94 15.94 -10.61
CA THR A 64 -7.13 15.26 -11.16
C THR A 64 -6.83 13.94 -11.86
N GLY A 65 -5.56 13.56 -11.94
CA GLY A 65 -5.11 12.38 -12.64
C GLY A 65 -5.00 11.11 -11.79
N PRO A 66 -4.21 10.12 -12.22
CA PRO A 66 -4.09 8.83 -11.55
C PRO A 66 -3.70 8.94 -10.07
N LEU A 67 -2.88 9.92 -9.69
CA LEU A 67 -2.52 10.15 -8.28
C LEU A 67 -3.75 10.56 -7.44
N ALA A 68 -4.56 11.49 -7.94
CA ALA A 68 -5.79 11.90 -7.28
C ALA A 68 -6.81 10.75 -7.23
N MET A 69 -6.93 9.97 -8.31
CA MET A 69 -7.78 8.77 -8.33
C MET A 69 -7.33 7.71 -7.31
N LEU A 70 -6.02 7.47 -7.18
CA LEU A 70 -5.47 6.59 -6.16
C LEU A 70 -5.77 7.11 -4.74
N GLN A 71 -5.71 8.43 -4.54
CA GLN A 71 -6.02 9.08 -3.27
C GLN A 71 -7.51 8.92 -2.90
N ILE A 72 -8.42 9.10 -3.86
CA ILE A 72 -9.86 8.87 -3.68
C ILE A 72 -10.13 7.39 -3.37
N TRP A 73 -9.55 6.48 -4.16
CA TRP A 73 -9.69 5.05 -3.96
C TRP A 73 -9.21 4.64 -2.56
N ARG A 74 -8.07 5.16 -2.10
CA ARG A 74 -7.54 4.92 -0.76
C ARG A 74 -8.55 5.33 0.32
N ASN A 75 -9.07 6.55 0.22
CA ASN A 75 -10.02 7.06 1.21
C ASN A 75 -11.31 6.23 1.24
N LYS A 76 -11.82 5.82 0.08
CA LYS A 76 -12.98 4.91 0.00
C LYS A 76 -12.70 3.58 0.70
N LYS A 77 -11.52 3.00 0.51
CA LYS A 77 -11.17 1.72 1.14
C LYS A 77 -11.02 1.79 2.65
N TYR A 78 -10.52 2.89 3.21
CA TYR A 78 -10.56 3.07 4.66
C TYR A 78 -11.98 3.14 5.19
N HIS A 79 -12.83 3.88 4.51
CA HIS A 79 -14.21 4.00 4.93
C HIS A 79 -14.91 2.63 4.96
N GLU A 80 -14.73 1.80 3.93
CA GLU A 80 -15.25 0.43 3.89
C GLU A 80 -14.70 -0.44 5.05
N ILE A 81 -13.41 -0.29 5.41
CA ILE A 81 -12.81 -1.02 6.54
C ILE A 81 -13.41 -0.55 7.87
N ASP A 82 -13.57 0.76 8.05
CA ASP A 82 -14.14 1.34 9.26
C ASP A 82 -15.61 0.92 9.42
N GLU A 83 -16.38 0.90 8.33
CA GLU A 83 -17.77 0.42 8.31
C GLU A 83 -17.86 -1.05 8.75
N GLU A 84 -17.03 -1.93 8.18
CA GLU A 84 -17.01 -3.35 8.55
C GLU A 84 -16.56 -3.56 10.01
N TYR A 85 -15.54 -2.83 10.47
CA TYR A 85 -15.10 -2.87 11.87
C TYR A 85 -16.23 -2.45 12.81
N ASN A 86 -16.89 -1.34 12.53
CA ASN A 86 -17.98 -0.82 13.35
C ASN A 86 -19.17 -1.79 13.34
N LEU A 87 -19.52 -2.36 12.18
CA LEU A 87 -20.58 -3.37 12.08
C LEU A 87 -20.29 -4.58 12.97
N ARG A 88 -19.05 -5.09 12.94
CA ARG A 88 -18.63 -6.21 13.79
C ARG A 88 -18.67 -5.83 15.27
N LEU A 89 -18.15 -4.65 15.63
CA LEU A 89 -18.16 -4.16 17.00
C LEU A 89 -19.58 -4.07 17.55
N GLU A 90 -20.51 -3.53 16.78
CA GLU A 90 -21.92 -3.44 17.17
C GLU A 90 -22.58 -4.81 17.30
N ASN A 91 -22.30 -5.74 16.38
CA ASN A 91 -22.78 -7.12 16.50
C ASN A 91 -22.23 -7.82 17.76
N LEU A 92 -20.95 -7.64 18.07
CA LEU A 92 -20.32 -8.16 19.28
C LEU A 92 -21.01 -7.61 20.54
N LYS A 93 -21.17 -6.28 20.62
CA LYS A 93 -21.86 -5.63 21.75
C LYS A 93 -23.29 -6.14 21.91
N LYS A 94 -24.02 -6.30 20.82
CA LYS A 94 -25.40 -6.80 20.83
C LYS A 94 -25.47 -8.23 21.37
N ASN A 95 -24.59 -9.11 20.92
CA ASN A 95 -24.55 -10.49 21.40
C ASN A 95 -24.15 -10.57 22.88
N ILE A 96 -23.14 -9.79 23.30
CA ILE A 96 -22.75 -9.70 24.71
C ILE A 96 -23.92 -9.21 25.58
N SER A 97 -24.66 -8.18 25.14
CA SER A 97 -25.84 -7.68 25.86
C SER A 97 -26.90 -8.77 26.00
N LYS A 98 -27.20 -9.48 24.92
CA LYS A 98 -28.18 -10.58 24.91
C LYS A 98 -27.81 -11.68 25.92
N TYR A 99 -26.55 -12.11 25.95
CA TYR A 99 -26.10 -13.12 26.91
C TYR A 99 -26.16 -12.59 28.35
N ASN A 100 -25.79 -11.34 28.59
CA ASN A 100 -25.89 -10.73 29.92
C ASN A 100 -27.35 -10.65 30.42
N GLU A 101 -28.31 -10.37 29.55
CA GLU A 101 -29.74 -10.37 29.88
C GLU A 101 -30.21 -11.78 30.27
N GLN A 102 -29.87 -12.80 29.48
CA GLN A 102 -30.24 -14.20 29.77
C GLN A 102 -29.60 -14.72 31.07
N ILE A 103 -28.34 -14.35 31.33
CA ILE A 103 -27.65 -14.67 32.59
C ILE A 103 -28.35 -13.98 33.75
N SER A 104 -28.71 -12.69 33.61
CA SER A 104 -29.39 -11.92 34.66
C SER A 104 -30.77 -12.49 34.99
N GLU A 105 -31.54 -12.89 33.98
CA GLU A 105 -32.83 -13.57 34.14
C GLU A 105 -32.65 -14.89 34.89
N THR A 106 -31.66 -15.69 34.50
CA THR A 106 -31.37 -16.97 35.16
C THR A 106 -30.97 -16.77 36.62
N ILE A 107 -30.14 -15.76 36.92
CA ILE A 107 -29.78 -15.38 38.29
C ILE A 107 -31.02 -14.94 39.09
N SER A 108 -31.94 -14.18 38.49
CA SER A 108 -33.18 -13.78 39.17
C SER A 108 -34.03 -14.99 39.54
N ASN A 109 -34.23 -15.92 38.60
CA ASN A 109 -34.98 -17.16 38.84
C ASN A 109 -34.35 -17.99 39.97
N ILE A 110 -33.01 -18.06 40.02
CA ILE A 110 -32.31 -18.76 41.10
C ILE A 110 -32.57 -18.08 42.46
N LYS A 111 -32.52 -16.75 42.51
CA LYS A 111 -32.76 -15.99 43.74
C LYS A 111 -34.19 -16.19 44.26
N GLU A 112 -35.18 -16.13 43.37
CA GLU A 112 -36.59 -16.36 43.72
C GLU A 112 -36.78 -17.74 44.36
N LEU A 113 -36.21 -18.79 43.77
CA LEU A 113 -36.29 -20.15 44.33
C LEU A 113 -35.57 -20.29 45.68
N ILE A 114 -34.46 -19.58 45.88
CA ILE A 114 -33.75 -19.55 47.17
C ILE A 114 -34.59 -18.84 48.23
N ASP A 115 -35.21 -17.70 47.86
CA ASP A 115 -36.02 -16.89 48.76
C ASP A 115 -37.32 -17.60 49.17
N GLU A 116 -37.94 -18.35 48.25
CA GLU A 116 -39.12 -19.19 48.51
C GLU A 116 -38.78 -20.40 49.41
N GLY A 117 -37.57 -20.96 49.28
CA GLY A 117 -37.06 -22.03 50.13
C GLY A 117 -37.70 -23.40 49.92
N ASP A 118 -38.53 -23.57 48.88
CA ASP A 118 -39.28 -24.80 48.58
C ASP A 118 -39.05 -25.34 47.15
N ALA A 119 -37.92 -25.00 46.55
CA ALA A 119 -37.57 -25.41 45.19
C ALA A 119 -37.66 -26.93 44.97
N SER A 120 -38.41 -27.35 43.94
CA SER A 120 -38.49 -28.74 43.52
C SER A 120 -37.23 -29.20 42.79
N ILE A 121 -36.95 -30.50 42.84
CA ILE A 121 -35.84 -31.12 42.10
C ILE A 121 -35.96 -30.87 40.59
N ASP A 122 -37.18 -30.80 40.06
CA ASP A 122 -37.40 -30.55 38.63
C ASP A 122 -37.08 -29.10 38.23
N GLN A 123 -37.37 -28.12 39.09
CA GLN A 123 -36.96 -26.72 38.90
C GLN A 123 -35.44 -26.58 38.92
N VAL A 124 -34.74 -27.26 39.84
CA VAL A 124 -33.28 -27.27 39.89
C VAL A 124 -32.70 -27.85 38.59
N LYS A 125 -33.19 -29.01 38.14
CA LYS A 125 -32.77 -29.62 36.87
C LYS A 125 -33.06 -28.77 35.64
N GLN A 126 -34.11 -27.94 35.67
CA GLN A 126 -34.42 -27.02 34.58
C GLN A 126 -33.41 -25.88 34.52
N ILE A 127 -33.01 -25.35 35.69
CA ILE A 127 -31.98 -24.30 35.79
C ILE A 127 -30.62 -24.84 35.38
N GLU A 128 -30.23 -26.03 35.85
CA GLU A 128 -28.96 -26.67 35.45
C GLU A 128 -28.86 -26.78 33.92
N ARG A 129 -29.90 -27.28 33.25
CA ARG A 129 -29.95 -27.35 31.78
C ARG A 129 -29.84 -25.98 31.11
N LYS A 130 -30.46 -24.94 31.68
CA LYS A 130 -30.33 -23.57 31.17
C LYS A 130 -28.90 -23.06 31.31
N ILE A 131 -28.24 -23.31 32.44
CA ILE A 131 -26.84 -22.91 32.68
C ILE A 131 -25.91 -23.61 31.69
N GLU A 132 -26.07 -24.92 31.49
CA GLU A 132 -25.29 -25.68 30.51
C GLU A 132 -25.47 -25.12 29.10
N THR A 133 -26.72 -24.90 28.68
CA THR A 133 -27.02 -24.32 27.35
C THR A 133 -26.37 -22.95 27.17
N LEU A 134 -26.51 -22.04 28.15
CA LEU A 134 -25.90 -20.72 28.10
C LEU A 134 -24.36 -20.78 28.07
N THR A 135 -23.78 -21.71 28.82
CA THR A 135 -22.33 -21.93 28.85
C THR A 135 -21.83 -22.35 27.47
N ASP A 136 -22.50 -23.30 26.83
CA ASP A 136 -22.16 -23.77 25.49
C ASP A 136 -22.31 -22.66 24.45
N GLU A 137 -23.40 -21.89 24.50
CA GLU A 137 -23.63 -20.77 23.58
C GLU A 137 -22.54 -19.70 23.70
N VAL A 138 -22.18 -19.29 24.93
CA VAL A 138 -21.12 -18.31 25.18
C VAL A 138 -19.76 -18.85 24.72
N ASN A 139 -19.44 -20.10 25.04
CA ASN A 139 -18.17 -20.71 24.63
C ASN A 139 -18.04 -20.83 23.12
N ASN A 140 -19.12 -21.20 22.43
CA ASN A 140 -19.15 -21.27 20.97
C ASN A 140 -18.96 -19.89 20.35
N PHE A 141 -19.64 -18.87 20.87
CA PHE A 141 -19.48 -17.49 20.44
C PHE A 141 -18.03 -16.98 20.62
N MET A 142 -17.44 -17.19 21.81
CA MET A 142 -16.05 -16.80 22.08
C MET A 142 -15.05 -17.55 21.19
N SER A 143 -15.31 -18.83 20.90
CA SER A 143 -14.48 -19.65 20.03
C SER A 143 -14.56 -19.22 18.56
N SER A 144 -15.75 -18.85 18.06
CA SER A 144 -15.89 -18.35 16.69
C SER A 144 -15.17 -17.02 16.48
N GLU A 145 -15.24 -16.11 17.45
CA GLU A 145 -14.58 -14.79 17.37
C GLU A 145 -13.05 -14.90 17.54
N SER A 146 -12.58 -15.79 18.41
CA SER A 146 -11.13 -16.04 18.58
C SER A 146 -10.51 -16.74 17.35
N THR A 147 -11.24 -17.66 16.69
CA THR A 147 -10.76 -18.33 15.46
C THR A 147 -10.58 -17.35 14.29
N ILE A 148 -11.42 -16.31 14.21
CA ILE A 148 -11.26 -15.21 13.24
C ILE A 148 -9.96 -14.44 13.53
N THR A 149 -9.62 -14.23 14.79
CA THR A 149 -8.38 -13.57 15.23
C THR A 149 -7.13 -14.44 15.01
N GLN A 150 -7.24 -15.76 15.20
CA GLN A 150 -6.10 -16.68 15.20
C GLN A 150 -5.73 -17.20 13.79
N ARG A 151 -6.69 -17.27 12.87
CA ARG A 151 -6.42 -17.54 11.43
C ARG A 151 -5.55 -16.46 10.76
N GLU A 152 -5.30 -15.34 11.43
CA GLU A 152 -4.44 -14.26 10.92
C GLU A 152 -2.99 -14.29 11.44
N SER A 153 -2.63 -15.16 12.42
CA SER A 153 -1.35 -15.06 13.18
C SER A 153 -0.30 -16.18 12.99
N ASN A 154 -0.52 -17.24 12.22
CA ASN A 154 0.32 -18.47 12.26
C ASN A 154 1.68 -18.46 11.51
N LEU A 155 2.28 -17.30 11.22
CA LEU A 155 3.56 -17.24 10.46
C LEU A 155 4.64 -16.36 11.10
N LEU A 156 4.37 -15.76 12.26
CA LEU A 156 5.31 -14.88 12.95
C LEU A 156 6.39 -15.72 13.67
N GLY A 157 7.66 -15.42 13.42
CA GLY A 157 8.80 -16.10 14.06
C GLY A 157 9.42 -17.25 13.26
N THR A 158 8.84 -17.65 12.13
CA THR A 158 9.37 -18.73 11.28
C THR A 158 10.56 -18.24 10.44
N VAL A 159 11.59 -19.08 10.29
CA VAL A 159 12.70 -18.83 9.37
C VAL A 159 12.43 -19.54 8.05
N ILE A 160 12.52 -18.79 6.94
CA ILE A 160 12.33 -19.28 5.58
C ILE A 160 13.61 -19.11 4.78
N ASN A 161 13.86 -20.02 3.83
CA ASN A 161 15.04 -19.98 2.98
C ASN A 161 14.65 -19.51 1.57
N MET A 162 15.19 -18.37 1.10
CA MET A 162 15.03 -17.91 -0.28
C MET A 162 16.39 -17.93 -0.98
N GLY A 163 16.64 -19.01 -1.73
CA GLY A 163 17.96 -19.26 -2.32
C GLY A 163 18.98 -19.66 -1.25
N SER A 164 20.12 -18.96 -1.19
CA SER A 164 21.16 -19.16 -0.16
C SER A 164 21.02 -18.23 1.06
N ILE A 165 19.93 -17.46 1.12
CA ILE A 165 19.70 -16.47 2.17
C ILE A 165 18.53 -16.90 3.06
N GLN A 166 18.74 -16.82 4.38
CA GLN A 166 17.72 -17.08 5.39
C GLN A 166 17.02 -15.78 5.78
N TYR A 167 15.70 -15.85 5.98
CA TYR A 167 14.86 -14.73 6.38
C TYR A 167 13.98 -15.13 7.56
N LEU A 168 13.91 -14.29 8.59
CA LEU A 168 12.99 -14.43 9.72
C LEU A 168 11.71 -13.64 9.44
N VAL A 169 10.55 -14.28 9.54
CA VAL A 169 9.25 -13.62 9.38
C VAL A 169 8.92 -12.85 10.66
N LYS A 170 8.88 -11.52 10.57
CA LYS A 170 8.63 -10.61 11.71
C LYS A 170 7.22 -10.05 11.75
N ALA A 171 6.57 -9.97 10.61
CA ALA A 171 5.22 -9.43 10.49
C ALA A 171 4.46 -10.14 9.39
N LYS A 172 3.14 -10.29 9.56
CA LYS A 172 2.20 -10.67 8.52
C LYS A 172 1.13 -9.60 8.46
N ILE A 173 0.90 -9.02 7.29
CA ILE A 173 -0.07 -7.96 7.06
C ILE A 173 -0.98 -8.40 5.92
N LYS A 174 -2.28 -8.37 6.13
CA LYS A 174 -3.26 -8.69 5.09
C LYS A 174 -3.57 -7.41 4.31
N CYS A 175 -3.25 -7.38 3.02
CA CYS A 175 -3.53 -6.24 2.14
C CYS A 175 -4.21 -6.72 0.86
N ASN A 176 -5.43 -6.24 0.60
CA ASN A 176 -6.22 -6.60 -0.60
C ASN A 176 -6.30 -8.11 -0.87
N ALA A 177 -6.65 -8.88 0.17
CA ALA A 177 -6.71 -10.36 0.13
C ALA A 177 -5.38 -11.06 -0.21
N LYS A 178 -4.26 -10.35 -0.17
CA LYS A 178 -2.91 -10.90 -0.28
C LYS A 178 -2.18 -10.74 1.04
N ASP A 179 -1.44 -11.77 1.44
CA ASP A 179 -0.63 -11.72 2.65
C ASP A 179 0.74 -11.12 2.33
N LEU A 180 1.03 -9.94 2.89
CA LEU A 180 2.35 -9.35 2.90
C LEU A 180 3.11 -9.81 4.14
N TYR A 181 4.41 -10.02 3.99
CA TYR A 181 5.27 -10.46 5.07
C TYR A 181 6.44 -9.50 5.23
N GLY A 182 6.71 -9.10 6.47
CA GLY A 182 7.93 -8.42 6.85
C GLY A 182 9.00 -9.45 7.14
N LEU A 183 10.12 -9.38 6.42
CA LEU A 183 11.21 -10.36 6.49
C LEU A 183 12.50 -9.70 6.97
N GLU A 184 13.20 -10.31 7.92
CA GLU A 184 14.52 -9.85 8.36
C GLU A 184 15.60 -10.83 7.87
N SER A 185 16.61 -10.33 7.15
CA SER A 185 17.78 -11.13 6.74
C SER A 185 19.03 -10.68 7.47
N THR A 186 19.91 -11.63 7.80
CA THR A 186 21.21 -11.35 8.42
C THR A 186 22.24 -10.75 7.46
N ARG A 187 21.96 -10.65 6.14
CA ARG A 187 23.00 -10.40 5.11
C ARG A 187 22.80 -9.22 4.15
N ALA A 188 21.74 -8.39 4.23
CA ALA A 188 21.53 -7.36 3.22
C ALA A 188 21.19 -5.96 3.76
N LEU A 189 21.89 -4.96 3.20
CA LEU A 189 21.62 -3.52 3.28
C LEU A 189 20.76 -3.11 2.06
N THR A 190 19.56 -2.58 2.35
CA THR A 190 18.71 -1.68 1.53
C THR A 190 18.33 -2.05 0.08
N GLY A 191 17.03 -2.04 -0.23
CA GLY A 191 16.53 -1.91 -1.62
C GLY A 191 15.01 -2.13 -1.76
N TYR A 192 14.27 -1.06 -2.07
CA TYR A 192 12.81 -0.99 -2.17
C TYR A 192 12.27 -1.48 -3.52
N ASN A 193 11.11 -2.15 -3.51
CA ASN A 193 10.25 -2.31 -4.69
C ASN A 193 8.75 -2.27 -4.31
N GLY A 194 8.01 -1.32 -4.89
CA GLY A 194 6.58 -1.45 -5.22
C GLY A 194 5.59 -1.72 -4.08
N LEU A 195 5.59 -0.92 -3.01
CA LEU A 195 4.59 -1.00 -1.95
C LEU A 195 3.47 0.03 -2.17
N CYS A 196 2.22 -0.35 -1.87
CA CYS A 196 1.11 0.60 -1.84
C CYS A 196 1.27 1.59 -0.65
N PRO A 197 0.60 2.75 -0.64
CA PRO A 197 0.83 3.79 0.36
C PRO A 197 0.71 3.35 1.83
N GLU A 198 -0.16 2.37 2.13
CA GLU A 198 -0.29 1.80 3.49
C GLU A 198 0.81 0.84 3.86
N CYS A 199 1.31 0.10 2.89
CA CYS A 199 2.49 -0.72 3.09
C CYS A 199 3.72 0.17 3.24
N GLY A 200 3.76 1.34 2.60
CA GLY A 200 4.76 2.39 2.83
C GLY A 200 4.67 3.03 4.23
N LYS A 201 3.48 3.27 4.78
CA LYS A 201 3.34 3.78 6.16
C LYS A 201 3.69 2.74 7.22
N ALA A 202 3.25 1.49 7.05
CA ALA A 202 3.69 0.37 7.89
C ALA A 202 5.21 0.21 7.82
N HIS A 203 5.79 0.36 6.63
CA HIS A 203 7.24 0.35 6.42
C HIS A 203 7.95 1.44 7.23
N VAL A 204 7.46 2.69 7.25
CA VAL A 204 8.03 3.77 8.08
C VAL A 204 7.89 3.46 9.58
N LEU A 205 6.80 2.83 10.00
CA LEU A 205 6.58 2.42 11.39
C LEU A 205 7.55 1.29 11.83
N PHE A 206 7.82 0.36 10.92
CA PHE A 206 8.66 -0.82 11.13
C PHE A 206 10.11 -0.64 10.68
N GLU A 207 10.49 0.47 10.03
CA GLU A 207 11.87 0.82 9.64
C GLU A 207 12.82 0.82 10.84
N LYS A 208 12.28 1.05 12.05
CA LYS A 208 12.99 0.90 13.33
C LYS A 208 13.51 -0.51 13.57
N TYR A 209 12.97 -1.51 12.87
CA TYR A 209 13.34 -2.91 12.87
C TYR A 209 13.81 -3.27 11.43
N ARG A 210 15.12 -3.23 11.17
CA ARG A 210 15.69 -3.44 9.82
C ARG A 210 15.10 -4.69 9.14
N GLY A 211 14.44 -4.54 7.98
CA GLY A 211 13.84 -5.67 7.25
C GLY A 211 13.44 -5.35 5.81
N PHE A 212 13.39 -6.39 4.96
CA PHE A 212 12.92 -6.36 3.59
C PHE A 212 11.43 -6.73 3.52
N TYR A 213 10.70 -6.14 2.57
CA TYR A 213 9.33 -6.55 2.22
C TYR A 213 9.35 -7.21 0.84
N ALA A 214 8.81 -8.43 0.74
CA ALA A 214 8.69 -9.14 -0.54
C ALA A 214 7.21 -9.19 -0.99
N LEU A 215 6.98 -9.00 -2.29
CA LEU A 215 5.65 -9.17 -2.89
C LEU A 215 5.24 -10.66 -2.86
N CYS A 216 3.98 -10.92 -2.51
CA CYS A 216 3.45 -12.18 -1.96
C CYS A 216 3.64 -13.44 -2.82
N ASN A 217 3.72 -13.33 -4.15
CA ASN A 217 3.46 -14.48 -5.03
C ASN A 217 4.53 -15.57 -4.93
N THR A 218 5.83 -15.22 -4.95
CA THR A 218 6.92 -16.19 -4.85
C THR A 218 7.07 -16.75 -3.43
N LEU A 219 6.69 -15.95 -2.43
CA LEU A 219 6.77 -16.30 -1.03
C LEU A 219 5.65 -17.28 -0.63
N HIS A 220 4.41 -17.01 -1.06
CA HIS A 220 3.27 -17.93 -0.86
C HIS A 220 3.55 -19.30 -1.47
N ALA A 221 4.06 -19.36 -2.71
CA ALA A 221 4.39 -20.63 -3.36
C ALA A 221 5.46 -21.43 -2.59
N ARG A 222 6.42 -20.75 -1.93
CA ARG A 222 7.49 -21.40 -1.18
C ARG A 222 7.06 -21.85 0.22
N ILE A 223 6.27 -21.04 0.91
CA ILE A 223 5.67 -21.41 2.21
C ILE A 223 4.72 -22.60 2.05
N HIS A 224 3.89 -22.61 1.00
CA HIS A 224 3.00 -23.74 0.73
C HIS A 224 3.75 -25.03 0.32
N SER A 225 4.94 -24.93 -0.28
CA SER A 225 5.75 -26.10 -0.62
C SER A 225 6.66 -26.59 0.52
N GLU A 226 6.98 -25.77 1.51
CA GLU A 226 7.67 -26.19 2.74
C GLU A 226 6.69 -26.77 3.76
N ASN A 227 5.51 -26.19 3.96
CA ASN A 227 4.46 -26.74 4.83
C ASN A 227 3.78 -28.00 4.26
N GLY A 228 3.92 -28.26 2.95
CA GLY A 228 3.45 -29.48 2.30
C GLY A 228 4.42 -30.66 2.37
N LYS A 229 5.55 -30.52 3.07
CA LYS A 229 6.55 -31.59 3.27
C LYS A 229 6.55 -32.18 4.68
N GLU A 230 5.67 -31.71 5.56
CA GLU A 230 5.35 -32.38 6.83
C GLU A 230 4.03 -33.17 6.65
N SER A 231 4.09 -34.26 5.88
CA SER A 231 3.07 -35.30 5.79
C SER A 231 3.74 -36.61 5.43
#